data_AF-A0A2T4DT20-F1
#
_entry.id   AF-A0A2T4DT20-F1
#
_cell.length_a   1.000
_cell.length_b   1.000
_cell.length_c   1.000
_cell.angle_alpha   90.00
_cell.angle_beta   90.00
_cell.angle_gamma   90.00
#
_symmetry.space_group_name_H-M   'P 1'
#
loop_
_entity.id
_entity.type
_entity.pdbx_description
1 polymer ?
#
loop_
_entity_poly.entity_id
_entity_poly.type
_entity_poly.pdbx_seq_one_letter_code
_entity_poly.pdbx_strand_id
1 'polypeptide(L)' 'MVDTLYRSHIAAKEIGSFAVAVDPIDSKAESFHLKYRFIKLPDSGKMFLPMQTVDKLFKRLVFYH' A
#
# COMPACT_ATOMS: atom_id res chain seq x y z
N MET A 1 -2.12 8.26 -13.97
CA MET A 1 -1.68 7.25 -12.98
C MET A 1 -1.74 7.77 -11.55
N VAL A 2 -1.13 8.92 -11.20
CA VAL A 2 -1.20 9.48 -9.83
C VAL A 2 -2.62 9.90 -9.43
N ASP A 3 -3.38 10.55 -10.32
CA ASP A 3 -4.78 10.93 -10.08
C ASP A 3 -5.68 9.70 -9.83
N THR A 4 -5.50 8.63 -10.62
CA THR A 4 -6.21 7.37 -10.45
C THR A 4 -5.97 6.76 -9.07
N LEU A 5 -4.71 6.76 -8.62
CA LEU A 5 -4.31 6.22 -7.32
C LEU A 5 -4.87 7.08 -6.17
N TYR A 6 -4.93 8.40 -6.36
CA TYR A 6 -5.50 9.35 -5.39
C TYR A 6 -7.02 9.18 -5.24
N ARG A 7 -7.75 9.07 -6.36
CA ARG A 7 -9.21 8.82 -6.35
C ARG A 7 -9.55 7.48 -5.70
N SER A 8 -8.78 6.43 -5.98
CA SER A 8 -8.92 5.13 -5.30
C SER A 8 -8.65 5.23 -3.79
N HIS A 9 -7.68 6.05 -3.36
CA HIS A 9 -7.39 6.29 -1.94
C HIS A 9 -8.55 7.02 -1.23
N ILE A 10 -9.18 8.00 -1.88
CA ILE A 10 -10.35 8.71 -1.33
C ILE A 10 -11.56 7.76 -1.23
N ALA A 11 -11.84 6.98 -2.27
CA ALA A 11 -12.91 5.98 -2.25
C ALA A 11 -12.69 4.90 -1.17
N ALA A 12 -11.44 4.54 -0.91
CA ALA A 12 -11.04 3.60 0.15
C ALA A 12 -11.22 4.16 1.58
N LYS A 13 -11.40 5.48 1.76
CA LYS A 13 -11.79 6.08 3.05
C LYS A 13 -13.30 6.01 3.29
N GLU A 14 -14.11 5.98 2.24
CA GLU A 14 -15.57 5.85 2.32
C GLU A 14 -16.03 4.38 2.37
N ILE A 15 -15.31 3.48 1.69
CA ILE A 15 -15.48 2.03 1.76
C ILE A 15 -14.36 1.50 2.65
N GLY A 16 -14.65 1.22 3.93
CA GLY A 16 -13.67 0.86 4.98
C GLY A 16 -12.55 -0.07 4.51
N SER A 17 -11.50 0.50 3.94
CA SER A 17 -10.37 -0.24 3.39
C SER A 17 -9.34 -0.37 4.49
N PHE A 18 -9.08 -1.61 4.87
CA PHE A 18 -8.17 -1.92 5.96
C PHE A 18 -6.70 -1.91 5.51
N ALA A 19 -6.42 -2.47 4.33
CA ALA A 19 -5.06 -2.62 3.80
C ALA A 19 -5.04 -2.81 2.27
N VAL A 20 -3.88 -2.56 1.67
CA VAL A 20 -3.53 -3.02 0.32
C VAL A 20 -2.86 -4.39 0.43
N ALA A 21 -3.42 -5.41 -0.20
CA ALA A 21 -2.82 -6.75 -0.28
C ALA A 21 -2.17 -6.97 -1.66
N VAL A 22 -0.98 -7.56 -1.69
CA VAL A 22 -0.24 -7.90 -2.91
C VAL A 22 0.25 -9.34 -2.86
N ASP A 23 0.30 -9.98 -4.02
CA ASP A 23 0.90 -11.30 -4.21
C ASP A 23 2.19 -11.13 -5.02
N PRO A 24 3.37 -11.13 -4.38
CA PRO A 24 4.63 -10.87 -5.07
C PRO A 24 4.97 -12.02 -6.02
N ILE A 25 5.22 -11.68 -7.30
CA ILE A 25 5.56 -12.66 -8.34
C ILE A 25 6.91 -13.37 -8.12
N ASP A 26 7.84 -12.72 -7.41
CA ASP A 26 9.15 -13.26 -7.08
C ASP A 26 9.73 -12.63 -5.80
N SER A 27 10.89 -13.15 -5.37
CA SER A 27 11.62 -12.67 -4.19
C SER A 27 12.14 -11.23 -4.32
N LYS A 28 12.30 -10.74 -5.56
CA LYS A 28 12.71 -9.36 -5.82
C LYS A 28 11.55 -8.39 -5.59
N ALA A 29 10.35 -8.75 -6.01
CA ALA A 29 9.11 -8.03 -5.73
C ALA A 29 8.84 -8.02 -4.22
N GLU A 30 9.01 -9.15 -3.54
CA GLU A 30 8.90 -9.22 -2.08
C GLU A 30 9.86 -8.23 -1.38
N SER A 31 11.14 -8.27 -1.75
CA SER A 31 12.16 -7.38 -1.21
C SER A 31 11.88 -5.90 -1.50
N PHE A 32 11.30 -5.59 -2.65
CA PHE A 32 10.86 -4.23 -2.98
C PHE A 32 9.74 -3.77 -2.05
N HIS A 33 8.70 -4.58 -1.85
CA HIS A 33 7.56 -4.25 -1.02
C HIS A 33 7.92 -4.11 0.47
N LEU A 34 8.87 -4.90 0.99
CA LEU A 34 9.37 -4.77 2.36
C LEU A 34 9.91 -3.35 2.65
N LYS A 35 10.51 -2.67 1.67
CA LYS A 35 11.02 -1.28 1.83
C LYS A 35 9.90 -0.27 2.12
N TYR A 36 8.68 -0.57 1.67
CA TYR A 36 7.49 0.25 1.87
C TYR A 36 6.66 -0.19 3.08
N ARG A 37 7.23 -1.03 3.95
CA ARG A 37 6.59 -1.55 5.18
C ARG A 37 5.39 -2.47 4.91
N PHE A 38 5.38 -3.14 3.76
CA PHE A 38 4.50 -4.29 3.60
C PHE A 38 4.92 -5.39 4.58
N ILE A 39 3.95 -6.09 5.14
CA ILE A 39 4.15 -7.18 6.08
C ILE A 39 3.74 -8.48 5.40
N LYS A 40 4.59 -9.51 5.47
CA LYS A 40 4.29 -10.83 4.88
C LYS A 40 3.29 -11.58 5.74
N LEU A 41 2.31 -12.22 5.11
CA LEU A 41 1.38 -13.12 5.78
C LEU A 41 1.99 -14.54 5.82
N PRO A 42 2.09 -15.17 6.99
CA PRO A 42 2.85 -16.41 7.16
C PRO A 42 2.42 -17.54 6.23
N ASP A 43 1.12 -17.64 5.95
CA ASP A 43 0.55 -18.83 5.30
C ASP A 43 0.23 -18.65 3.82
N SER A 44 0.11 -17.41 3.34
CA SER A 44 -0.37 -17.14 1.97
C SER A 44 0.69 -16.65 1.01
N GLY A 45 1.89 -16.32 1.49
CA GLY A 45 2.94 -15.66 0.69
C GLY A 45 2.62 -14.21 0.30
N LYS A 46 1.36 -13.80 0.43
CA LYS A 46 0.89 -12.43 0.20
C LYS A 46 1.48 -11.47 1.22
N MET A 47 1.53 -10.21 0.85
CA MET A 47 1.97 -9.13 1.71
C MET A 47 0.86 -8.09 1.85
N PHE A 48 0.78 -7.42 2.99
CA PHE A 48 -0.22 -6.38 3.24
C PHE A 48 0.42 -5.07 3.72
N LEU A 49 -0.13 -3.95 3.27
CA LEU A 49 0.22 -2.60 3.72
C LEU A 49 -1.02 -1.94 4.35
N PRO A 50 -1.01 -1.65 5.67
CA PRO A 50 -2.12 -0.96 6.32
C PRO A 50 -2.43 0.38 5.68
N MET A 51 -3.71 0.73 5.53
CA MET A 51 -4.12 2.02 4.96
C MET A 51 -3.62 3.22 5.78
N GLN A 52 -3.37 3.04 7.08
CA GLN A 52 -2.74 4.05 7.95
C GLN A 52 -1.32 4.42 7.47
N THR A 53 -0.57 3.44 6.94
CA THR A 53 0.75 3.68 6.36
C THR A 53 0.65 4.37 5.00
N VAL A 54 -0.37 4.00 4.21
CA VAL A 54 -0.69 4.65 2.92
C VAL A 54 -1.04 6.13 3.11
N ASP A 55 -1.87 6.47 4.10
CA ASP A 55 -2.24 7.85 4.43
C ASP A 55 -1.00 8.71 4.80
N LYS A 56 -0.06 8.15 5.58
CA LYS A 56 1.21 8.81 5.90
C LYS A 56 2.09 9.03 4.66
N LEU A 57 2.13 8.08 3.73
CA LEU A 57 2.86 8.20 2.47
C LEU A 57 2.32 9.34 1.59
N PHE A 58 0.99 9.40 1.41
CA PHE A 58 0.36 10.45 0.60
C PHE A 58 0.43 11.83 1.26
N LYS A 59 0.24 11.95 2.58
CA LYS A 59 0.45 13.21 3.29
C LYS A 59 1.86 13.74 3.05
N ARG A 60 2.88 12.89 3.18
CA ARG A 60 4.28 13.30 2.95
C ARG A 60 4.53 13.76 1.52
N LEU A 61 3.97 13.10 0.50
CA LEU A 61 4.14 13.47 -0.91
C LEU A 61 3.49 14.81 -1.28
N VAL A 62 2.39 15.18 -0.62
CA VAL A 62 1.69 16.45 -0.87
C VAL A 62 2.42 17.66 -0.27
N PHE A 63 3.23 17.50 0.78
CA PHE A 63 4.02 18.59 1.37
C PHE A 63 5.34 18.91 0.64
N TYR A 64 5.67 18.20 -0.44
CA TYR A 64 6.83 18.50 -1.30
C TYR A 64 6.46 19.30 -2.57
N HIS A 65 5.23 19.77 -2.68
CA HIS A 65 4.75 20.77 -3.64
C HIS A 65 4.08 21.92 -2.88
#